data_AF-F7H6T8-F1
#
_entry.id   AF-F7H6T8-F1
#
_cell.length_a   1.000
_cell.length_b   1.000
_cell.length_c   1.000
_cell.angle_alpha   90.00
_cell.angle_beta   90.00
_cell.angle_gamma   90.00
#
_symmetry.space_group_name_H-M   'P 1'
#
loop_
_entity.id
_entity.type
_entity.pdbx_description
1 polymer ?
#
loop_
_entity_poly.entity_id
_entity_poly.type
_entity_poly.pdbx_seq_one_letter_code
_entity_poly.pdbx_strand_id
1 'polypeptide(L)'
;MVGLDWQKIGGFWWEVGVASDQSLAHRVEGLFLTLNRSNLTMKVAYNSSGSCEIDRVMIDTTGKFTFPGHREIQVLDTDYKGYAILRVSLMWRGRNFQVLKYFTRSLEDEERLGFWRFWELTADTGLYLAAWPGWYAKLLKEELI
;
A
#
# COMPACT_ATOMS: atom_id res chain seq x y z
N MET A 1 6.03 -15.17 16.46
CA MET A 1 5.83 -14.26 15.32
C MET A 1 7.06 -14.36 14.43
N VAL A 2 6.91 -14.87 13.21
CA VAL A 2 7.99 -14.80 12.21
C VAL A 2 8.13 -13.33 11.84
N GLY A 3 9.31 -12.75 12.05
CA GLY A 3 9.57 -11.34 11.74
C GLY A 3 9.45 -11.08 10.24
N LEU A 4 8.92 -9.92 9.89
CA LEU A 4 8.79 -9.49 8.50
C LEU A 4 10.19 -9.27 7.88
N ASP A 5 10.45 -9.86 6.72
CA ASP A 5 11.72 -9.70 6.01
C ASP A 5 11.72 -8.42 5.15
N TRP A 6 12.18 -7.32 5.74
CA TRP A 6 12.18 -6.00 5.13
C TRP A 6 12.98 -5.88 3.84
N GLN A 7 14.03 -6.69 3.66
CA GLN A 7 14.83 -6.64 2.44
C GLN A 7 14.03 -7.12 1.23
N LYS A 8 13.17 -8.12 1.43
CA LYS A 8 12.35 -8.69 0.35
C LYS A 8 11.18 -7.79 -0.07
N ILE A 9 10.79 -6.85 0.78
CA ILE A 9 9.65 -5.96 0.52
C ILE A 9 10.12 -4.66 -0.18
N GLY A 10 11.43 -4.38 -0.21
CA GLY A 10 11.98 -3.21 -0.90
C GLY A 10 11.68 -3.16 -2.41
N GLY A 11 11.60 -1.97 -2.97
CA GLY A 11 11.34 -1.69 -4.38
C GLY A 11 9.92 -1.17 -4.67
N PHE A 12 9.56 -1.19 -5.95
CA PHE A 12 8.28 -0.65 -6.43
C PHE A 12 7.11 -1.63 -6.25
N TRP A 13 5.93 -1.07 -5.94
CA TRP A 13 4.66 -1.78 -5.80
C TRP A 13 3.51 -0.95 -6.39
N TRP A 14 2.66 -1.60 -7.18
CA TRP A 14 1.41 -1.04 -7.70
C TRP A 14 0.28 -1.26 -6.71
N GLU A 15 -0.50 -0.23 -6.39
CA GLU A 15 -1.79 -0.43 -5.69
C GLU A 15 -2.83 -0.89 -6.72
N VAL A 16 -3.40 -2.07 -6.52
CA VAL A 16 -4.36 -2.69 -7.47
C VAL A 16 -5.71 -3.02 -6.83
N GLY A 17 -5.83 -2.94 -5.50
CA GLY A 17 -7.11 -3.12 -4.81
C GLY A 17 -7.18 -2.32 -3.52
N VAL A 18 -8.35 -1.75 -3.25
CA VAL A 18 -8.63 -1.04 -2.01
C VAL A 18 -10.04 -1.40 -1.53
N ALA A 19 -10.16 -1.66 -0.23
CA ALA A 19 -11.42 -1.89 0.45
C ALA A 19 -11.51 -1.10 1.76
N SER A 20 -12.66 -0.48 1.99
CA SER A 20 -12.88 0.44 3.11
C SER A 20 -14.38 0.71 3.25
N ASP A 21 -14.89 0.67 4.48
CA ASP A 21 -16.28 1.02 4.80
C ASP A 21 -16.62 2.50 4.58
N GLN A 22 -15.62 3.33 4.25
CA GLN A 22 -15.75 4.75 3.93
C GLN A 22 -15.16 5.12 2.57
N SER A 23 -15.70 6.19 1.98
CA SER A 23 -15.15 6.78 0.77
C SER A 23 -13.76 7.37 1.04
N LEU A 24 -12.78 6.92 0.26
CA LEU A 24 -11.41 7.39 0.37
C LEU A 24 -11.20 8.57 -0.56
N ALA A 25 -10.95 9.75 0.01
CA ALA A 25 -10.79 10.98 -0.75
C ALA A 25 -9.50 11.01 -1.59
N HIS A 26 -8.46 10.26 -1.21
CA HIS A 26 -7.14 10.28 -1.85
C HIS A 26 -6.70 8.85 -2.14
N ARG A 27 -6.51 8.55 -3.44
CA ARG A 27 -6.17 7.21 -3.93
C ARG A 27 -4.68 7.14 -4.22
N VAL A 28 -4.03 6.11 -3.69
CA VAL A 28 -2.63 5.81 -4.01
C VAL A 28 -2.58 5.04 -5.32
N GLU A 29 -1.65 5.36 -6.19
CA GLU A 29 -1.46 4.60 -7.44
C GLU A 29 -0.29 3.62 -7.32
N GLY A 30 0.71 3.95 -6.51
CA GLY A 30 1.87 3.12 -6.29
C GLY A 30 2.75 3.64 -5.17
N LEU A 31 3.63 2.77 -4.70
CA LEU A 31 4.63 3.12 -3.69
C LEU A 31 5.98 2.48 -4.01
N PHE A 32 7.04 3.13 -3.54
CA PHE A 32 8.40 2.63 -3.61
C PHE A 32 9.03 2.58 -2.22
N LEU A 33 9.48 1.41 -1.83
CA LEU A 33 10.09 1.15 -0.53
C LEU A 33 11.60 1.06 -0.66
N THR A 34 12.32 1.83 0.14
CA THR A 34 13.78 1.82 0.20
C THR A 34 14.22 1.51 1.62
N LEU A 35 14.87 0.37 1.83
CA LEU A 35 15.45 0.03 3.12
C LEU A 35 16.88 0.59 3.20
N ASN A 36 17.18 1.37 4.23
CA ASN A 36 18.52 1.83 4.55
C ASN A 36 18.89 1.46 5.98
N ARG A 37 19.73 0.43 6.14
CA ARG A 37 20.17 -0.15 7.43
C ARG A 37 18.98 -0.45 8.35
N SER A 38 18.57 0.52 9.16
CA SER A 38 17.53 0.42 10.19
C SER A 38 16.28 1.24 9.90
N ASN A 39 16.27 2.03 8.81
CA ASN A 39 15.19 2.93 8.43
C ASN A 39 14.58 2.48 7.10
N LEU A 40 13.26 2.47 7.02
CA LEU A 40 12.54 2.24 5.78
C LEU A 40 12.00 3.58 5.28
N THR A 41 12.33 3.95 4.05
CA THR A 41 11.78 5.12 3.37
C THR A 41 10.71 4.66 2.40
N MET A 42 9.52 5.22 2.50
CA MET A 42 8.45 5.00 1.53
C MET A 42 8.21 6.27 0.72
N LYS A 43 8.21 6.13 -0.60
CA LYS A 43 7.68 7.12 -1.54
C LYS A 43 6.30 6.68 -1.99
N VAL A 44 5.32 7.56 -1.98
CA VAL A 44 3.94 7.24 -2.39
C VAL A 44 3.53 8.20 -3.48
N ALA A 45 3.04 7.68 -4.61
CA ALA A 45 2.42 8.46 -5.66
C ALA A 45 0.90 8.40 -5.51
N TYR A 46 0.25 9.56 -5.46
CA TYR A 46 -1.20 9.66 -5.44
C TYR A 46 -1.67 10.84 -6.29
N ASN A 47 -2.92 10.75 -6.73
CA ASN A 47 -3.58 11.84 -7.44
C ASN A 47 -4.22 12.79 -6.42
N SER A 48 -3.71 14.02 -6.37
CA SER A 48 -4.28 15.12 -5.59
C SER A 48 -4.86 16.15 -6.55
N SER A 49 -6.18 16.21 -6.66
CA SER A 49 -6.89 17.21 -7.48
C SER A 49 -6.36 17.33 -8.94
N GLY A 50 -5.90 16.23 -9.53
CA GLY A 50 -5.34 16.21 -10.89
C GLY A 50 -3.84 16.47 -11.00
N SER A 51 -3.11 16.51 -9.89
CA SER A 51 -1.63 16.61 -9.85
C SER A 51 -0.98 15.39 -9.21
N CYS A 52 0.23 15.04 -9.68
CA CYS A 52 1.07 14.00 -9.07
C CYS A 52 1.65 14.54 -7.79
N GLU A 53 1.32 13.96 -6.65
CA GLU A 53 2.03 14.23 -5.41
C GLU A 53 2.84 12.99 -5.02
N ILE A 54 4.12 13.23 -4.71
CA ILE A 54 5.04 12.20 -4.22
C ILE A 54 5.43 12.55 -2.79
N ASP A 55 4.83 11.84 -1.83
CA ASP A 55 5.17 11.98 -0.42
C ASP A 55 6.34 11.07 -0.05
N ARG A 56 7.19 11.53 0.87
CA ARG A 56 8.29 10.75 1.47
C ARG A 56 8.02 10.54 2.95
N VAL A 57 8.04 9.29 3.37
CA VAL A 57 7.83 8.91 4.77
C VAL A 57 8.98 8.04 5.27
N MET A 58 9.51 8.38 6.44
CA MET A 58 10.47 7.54 7.16
C MET A 58 9.74 6.67 8.18
N ILE A 59 10.12 5.40 8.24
CA ILE A 59 9.46 4.34 8.99
C ILE A 59 10.49 3.62 9.87
N ASP A 60 10.11 3.30 11.10
CA ASP A 60 10.87 2.45 12.00
C ASP A 60 10.61 0.95 11.72
N THR A 61 11.65 0.13 11.88
CA THR A 61 11.67 -1.28 11.45
C THR A 61 10.93 -2.26 12.38
N THR A 62 10.13 -1.75 13.31
CA THR A 62 9.42 -2.54 14.34
C THR A 62 8.12 -3.18 13.84
N GLY A 63 7.71 -2.92 12.60
CA GLY A 63 6.52 -3.52 11.98
C GLY A 63 5.21 -2.77 12.22
N LYS A 64 5.26 -1.68 13.00
CA LYS A 64 4.15 -0.76 13.26
C LYS A 64 4.55 0.63 12.80
N PHE A 65 3.87 1.13 11.78
CA PHE A 65 4.33 2.30 11.03
C PHE A 65 3.54 3.53 11.48
N THR A 66 4.15 4.50 12.15
CA THR A 66 3.45 5.76 12.48
C THR A 66 3.66 6.80 11.38
N PHE A 67 2.60 7.10 10.63
CA PHE A 67 2.58 8.16 9.63
C PHE A 67 2.16 9.51 10.24
N PRO A 68 2.53 10.63 9.61
CA PRO A 68 1.87 11.91 9.87
C PRO A 68 0.34 11.75 9.84
N GLY A 69 -0.35 12.27 10.84
CA GLY A 69 -1.81 12.16 10.95
C GLY A 69 -2.32 10.86 11.60
N HIS A 70 -1.58 10.26 12.54
CA HIS A 70 -2.02 9.11 13.34
C HIS A 70 -2.49 7.92 12.49
N ARG A 71 -1.69 7.53 11.49
CA ARG A 71 -1.96 6.31 10.73
C ARG A 71 -0.98 5.21 11.13
N GLU A 72 -1.49 3.99 11.19
CA GLU A 72 -0.78 2.75 11.47
C GLU A 72 -0.93 1.81 10.28
N ILE A 73 0.17 1.31 9.74
CA ILE A 73 0.16 0.28 8.69
C ILE A 73 0.52 -1.07 9.31
N GLN A 74 -0.09 -2.14 8.82
CA GLN A 74 0.24 -3.51 9.18
C GLN A 74 0.26 -4.36 7.91
N VAL A 75 1.30 -5.18 7.73
CA VAL A 75 1.30 -6.21 6.69
C VAL A 75 0.48 -7.40 7.18
N LEU A 76 -0.61 -7.72 6.48
CA LEU A 76 -1.47 -8.86 6.81
C LEU A 76 -0.99 -10.14 6.13
N ASP A 77 -0.58 -10.04 4.87
CA ASP A 77 -0.11 -11.18 4.08
C ASP A 77 0.84 -10.73 2.97
N THR A 78 1.81 -11.56 2.62
CA THR A 78 2.71 -11.35 1.48
C THR A 78 3.46 -12.64 1.14
N ASP A 79 3.64 -12.89 -0.15
CA ASP A 79 4.51 -13.96 -0.66
C ASP A 79 5.98 -13.51 -0.81
N TYR A 80 6.30 -12.26 -0.43
CA TYR A 80 7.59 -11.60 -0.61
C TYR A 80 8.07 -11.50 -2.07
N LYS A 81 7.22 -11.82 -3.04
CA LYS A 81 7.57 -11.91 -4.46
C LYS A 81 6.63 -11.08 -5.32
N GLY A 82 5.36 -11.46 -5.37
CA GLY A 82 4.39 -10.92 -6.30
C GLY A 82 3.37 -9.99 -5.65
N TYR A 83 3.04 -10.19 -4.37
CA TYR A 83 1.97 -9.43 -3.71
C TYR A 83 2.20 -9.10 -2.24
N ALA A 84 1.49 -8.07 -1.78
CA ALA A 84 1.37 -7.73 -0.37
C ALA A 84 -0.03 -7.19 -0.07
N ILE A 85 -0.60 -7.57 1.07
CA ILE A 85 -1.87 -7.08 1.59
C ILE A 85 -1.60 -6.31 2.88
N LEU A 86 -2.04 -5.06 2.92
CA LEU A 86 -1.83 -4.15 4.04
C LEU A 86 -3.15 -3.75 4.67
N ARG A 87 -3.14 -3.58 6.00
CA ARG A 87 -4.17 -2.85 6.74
C ARG A 87 -3.61 -1.50 7.14
N VAL A 88 -4.30 -0.43 6.77
CA VAL A 88 -4.01 0.93 7.18
C VAL A 88 -5.11 1.38 8.14
N SER A 89 -4.77 1.56 9.41
CA SER A 89 -5.63 2.19 10.40
C SER A 89 -5.33 3.68 10.43
N LEU A 90 -6.33 4.55 10.37
CA LEU A 90 -6.13 6.00 10.42
C LEU A 90 -7.20 6.67 11.26
N MET A 91 -6.80 7.67 12.04
CA MET A 91 -7.74 8.51 12.78
C MET A 91 -8.15 9.70 11.91
N TRP A 92 -9.44 9.83 11.61
CA TRP A 92 -10.00 10.98 10.89
C TRP A 92 -11.24 11.50 11.59
N ARG A 93 -11.29 12.82 11.84
CA ARG A 93 -12.38 13.48 12.60
C ARG A 93 -12.77 12.78 13.91
N GLY A 94 -11.79 12.25 14.64
CA GLY A 94 -11.99 11.55 15.92
C GLY A 94 -12.55 10.12 15.80
N ARG A 95 -12.56 9.53 14.60
CA ARG A 95 -12.94 8.14 14.36
C ARG A 95 -11.79 7.37 13.73
N ASN A 96 -11.64 6.11 14.14
CA ASN A 96 -10.69 5.20 13.51
C ASN A 96 -11.34 4.57 12.28
N PHE A 97 -10.63 4.60 11.16
CA PHE A 97 -10.98 3.94 9.91
C PHE A 97 -9.95 2.89 9.57
N GLN A 98 -10.41 1.83 8.92
CA GLN A 98 -9.55 0.76 8.43
C GLN A 98 -9.68 0.66 6.92
N VAL A 99 -8.52 0.62 6.28
CA VAL A 99 -8.42 0.48 4.84
C VAL A 99 -7.56 -0.73 4.55
N LEU A 100 -8.09 -1.67 3.78
CA LEU A 100 -7.33 -2.78 3.25
C LEU A 100 -6.81 -2.41 1.86
N LYS A 101 -5.52 -2.64 1.63
CA LYS A 101 -4.84 -2.32 0.37
C LYS A 101 -4.15 -3.56 -0.18
N TYR A 102 -4.29 -3.78 -1.46
CA TYR A 102 -3.67 -4.86 -2.21
C TYR A 102 -2.63 -4.31 -3.18
N PHE A 103 -1.40 -4.77 -3.02
CA PHE A 103 -0.25 -4.37 -3.80
C PHE A 103 0.34 -5.52 -4.60
N THR A 104 0.94 -5.18 -5.74
CA THR A 104 1.58 -6.15 -6.62
C THR A 104 2.83 -5.59 -7.30
N ARG A 105 3.79 -6.47 -7.65
CA ARG A 105 4.98 -6.08 -8.42
C ARG A 105 4.71 -5.92 -9.91
N SER A 106 3.80 -6.73 -10.46
CA SER A 106 3.48 -6.80 -11.88
C SER A 106 2.00 -6.53 -12.11
N LEU A 107 1.67 -6.01 -13.28
CA LEU A 107 0.29 -5.83 -13.72
C LEU A 107 -0.15 -6.96 -14.66
N GLU A 108 0.80 -7.76 -15.16
CA GLU A 108 0.59 -8.75 -16.24
C GLU A 108 0.09 -10.12 -15.73
N ASP A 109 0.32 -10.47 -14.47
CA ASP A 109 -0.12 -11.77 -13.94
C ASP A 109 -1.62 -11.78 -13.64
N GLU A 110 -2.46 -12.43 -14.44
CA GLU A 110 -3.91 -12.48 -14.18
C GLU A 110 -4.33 -13.57 -13.17
N GLU A 111 -3.43 -14.51 -12.83
CA GLU A 111 -3.69 -15.54 -11.81
C GLU A 111 -3.09 -15.15 -10.47
N ARG A 112 -3.86 -14.48 -9.60
CA ARG A 112 -3.30 -13.97 -8.34
C ARG A 112 -3.94 -14.60 -7.13
N LEU A 113 -3.26 -15.60 -6.58
CA LEU A 113 -3.48 -16.11 -5.22
C LEU A 113 -3.63 -14.97 -4.19
N GLY A 114 -2.87 -13.88 -4.37
CA GLY A 114 -3.00 -12.66 -3.58
C GLY A 114 -4.33 -11.90 -3.76
N PHE A 115 -4.92 -11.89 -4.96
CA PHE A 115 -6.25 -11.31 -5.18
C PHE A 115 -7.34 -12.13 -4.49
N TRP A 116 -7.27 -13.46 -4.58
CA TRP A 116 -8.21 -14.33 -3.85
C TRP A 116 -8.10 -14.14 -2.33
N ARG A 117 -6.88 -14.06 -1.78
CA ARG A 117 -6.67 -13.73 -0.36
C ARG A 117 -7.22 -12.36 0.01
N PHE A 118 -7.01 -11.36 -0.83
CA PHE A 118 -7.56 -10.03 -0.62
C PHE A 118 -9.09 -10.03 -0.64
N TRP A 119 -9.70 -10.77 -1.58
CA TRP A 119 -11.14 -10.98 -1.64
C TRP A 119 -11.69 -11.62 -0.35
N GLU A 120 -11.06 -12.71 0.12
CA GLU A 120 -11.43 -13.36 1.38
C GLU A 120 -11.35 -12.40 2.58
N LEU A 121 -10.28 -11.60 2.68
CA LEU A 121 -10.07 -10.65 3.77
C LEU A 121 -11.03 -9.45 3.76
N THR A 122 -11.67 -9.19 2.63
CA THR A 122 -12.54 -8.03 2.41
C THR A 122 -14.00 -8.41 2.20
N ALA A 123 -14.34 -9.70 2.25
CA ALA A 123 -15.68 -10.21 2.00
C ALA A 123 -16.76 -9.54 2.88
N ASP A 124 -16.41 -9.23 4.13
CA ASP A 124 -17.29 -8.57 5.10
C ASP A 124 -17.12 -7.04 5.15
N THR A 125 -16.22 -6.47 4.34
CA THR A 125 -15.91 -5.03 4.32
C THR A 125 -16.54 -4.38 3.08
N GLY A 126 -17.46 -3.44 3.29
CA GLY A 126 -18.10 -2.72 2.19
C GLY A 126 -17.10 -1.98 1.29
N LEU A 127 -17.40 -1.95 -0.01
CA LEU A 127 -16.69 -1.34 -1.15
C LEU A 127 -15.41 -2.06 -1.64
N TYR A 128 -15.48 -2.54 -2.90
CA TYR A 128 -14.39 -3.18 -3.64
C TYR A 128 -14.05 -2.32 -4.88
N LEU A 129 -12.97 -1.54 -4.82
CA LEU A 129 -12.47 -0.76 -5.96
C LEU A 129 -11.20 -1.41 -6.50
N ALA A 130 -11.31 -2.10 -7.65
CA ALA A 130 -10.16 -2.51 -8.43
C ALA A 130 -9.44 -1.26 -8.94
N ALA A 131 -8.22 -1.05 -8.46
CA ALA A 131 -7.38 0.04 -8.93
C ALA A 131 -6.75 -0.37 -10.25
N TRP A 132 -7.23 0.27 -11.32
CA TRP A 132 -6.45 0.32 -12.53
C TRP A 132 -5.21 1.17 -12.25
N PRO A 133 -4.01 0.66 -12.60
CA PRO A 133 -2.77 1.38 -12.41
C PRO A 133 -2.83 2.71 -13.16
N GLY A 134 -2.78 3.81 -12.42
CA GLY A 134 -2.81 5.15 -13.00
C GLY A 134 -1.44 5.58 -13.53
N TRP A 135 -1.44 6.72 -14.22
CA TRP A 135 -0.26 7.24 -14.89
C TRP A 135 0.81 7.76 -13.93
N TYR A 136 0.44 8.16 -12.70
CA TYR A 136 1.38 8.69 -11.72
C TYR A 136 2.27 7.60 -11.13
N ALA A 137 1.74 6.39 -10.98
CA ALA A 137 2.55 5.25 -10.58
C ALA A 137 3.56 4.85 -11.66
N LYS A 138 3.25 5.04 -12.96
CA LYS A 138 4.23 4.87 -14.04
C LYS A 138 5.36 5.89 -13.93
N LEU A 139 5.04 7.17 -13.73
CA LEU A 139 6.04 8.21 -13.50
C LEU A 139 6.95 7.90 -12.30
N LEU A 140 6.36 7.53 -11.16
CA LEU A 140 7.15 7.18 -9.96
C LEU A 140 8.12 6.01 -10.24
N LYS A 141 7.69 5.05 -11.06
CA LYS A 141 8.55 3.94 -11.46
C LYS A 141 9.70 4.39 -12.38
N GLU A 142 9.41 5.27 -13.33
CA GLU A 142 10.41 5.82 -14.27
C GLU A 142 11.42 6.76 -13.59
N GLU A 143 11.01 7.54 -12.59
CA GLU A 143 11.92 8.42 -11.84
C GLU A 143 12.88 7.66 -10.91
N LEU A 144 12.60 6.39 -10.61
CA LEU A 144 13.30 5.61 -9.59
C LEU A 144 14.06 4.39 -10.14
N ILE A 145 14.01 4.16 -11.45
CA ILE A 145 14.72 3.08 -12.17
C ILE A 145 15.71 3.67 -13.15
#